data_AF-A0A2B7ZSK8-F1
#
_entry.id   AF-A0A2B7ZSK8-F1
#
_cell.length_a   1.000
_cell.length_b   1.000
_cell.length_c   1.000
_cell.angle_alpha   90.00
_cell.angle_beta   90.00
_cell.angle_gamma   90.00
#
_symmetry.space_group_name_H-M   'P 1'
#
loop_
_entity.id
_entity.type
_entity.pdbx_description
1 polymer ?
#
loop_
_entity_poly.entity_id
_entity_poly.type
_entity_poly.pdbx_seq_one_letter_code
_entity_poly.pdbx_strand_id
1 'polypeptide(L)'
;MSNQSLLQYLSVALPAIPIQGAAPSRNTTNPRYGAGDITQVIDWPEFNYATIIQRYGGILNTKQIVADPFRSPPAAIRDEPQFHHRFAELLQPRLRRALRAGFEELAPQLQQLSLVPVTFDSGGSAAYIDQFRPDTAFVTMGGTYAENTNRAPGDLKVSWKWHSDYWHSQNPIFQEQYKQVLAQVNFYMSQHKACHGFVLTNTELVEIKHLDINGHLAVSLTIP
;
A
#
# COMPACT_ATOMS: atom_id res chain seq x y z
N MET A 1 -2.71 14.19 27.46
CA MET A 1 -2.88 13.32 26.26
C MET A 1 -2.36 11.94 26.63
N SER A 2 -3.10 10.88 26.34
CA SER A 2 -2.63 9.51 26.63
C SER A 2 -1.59 9.07 25.59
N ASN A 3 -0.52 8.46 26.05
CA ASN A 3 0.46 7.78 25.22
C ASN A 3 0.17 6.28 25.19
N GLN A 4 0.57 5.64 24.11
CA GLN A 4 0.49 4.19 23.91
C GLN A 4 1.70 3.73 23.11
N SER A 5 1.97 2.41 23.09
CA SER A 5 3.03 1.89 22.22
C SER A 5 2.68 2.10 20.75
N LEU A 6 3.70 2.16 19.89
CA LEU A 6 3.51 2.25 18.45
C LEU A 6 2.73 1.04 17.92
N LEU A 7 2.92 -0.15 18.51
CA LEU A 7 2.12 -1.34 18.23
C LEU A 7 0.65 -1.09 18.53
N GLN A 8 0.31 -0.64 19.75
CA GLN A 8 -1.07 -0.34 20.13
C GLN A 8 -1.71 0.70 19.21
N TYR A 9 -0.95 1.72 18.80
CA TYR A 9 -1.39 2.74 17.86
C TYR A 9 -1.74 2.18 16.48
N LEU A 10 -0.93 1.24 15.97
CA LEU A 10 -1.12 0.58 14.68
C LEU A 10 -2.19 -0.53 14.73
N SER A 11 -2.43 -1.12 15.90
CA SER A 11 -3.46 -2.14 16.11
C SER A 11 -4.88 -1.57 16.27
N VAL A 12 -5.05 -0.25 16.25
CA VAL A 12 -6.40 0.34 16.23
C VAL A 12 -7.04 0.07 14.86
N ALA A 13 -8.09 -0.74 14.85
CA ALA A 13 -8.83 -1.07 13.64
C ALA A 13 -9.36 0.19 12.93
N LEU A 14 -9.30 0.20 11.61
CA LEU A 14 -9.88 1.25 10.78
C LEU A 14 -11.41 1.17 10.85
N PRO A 15 -12.12 2.32 10.87
CA PRO A 15 -13.56 2.29 10.80
C PRO A 15 -14.00 1.79 9.42
N ALA A 16 -15.01 0.92 9.39
CA ALA A 16 -15.60 0.45 8.13
C ALA A 16 -16.15 1.64 7.32
N ILE A 17 -15.81 1.70 6.04
CA ILE A 17 -16.28 2.74 5.13
C ILE A 17 -17.60 2.28 4.49
N PRO A 18 -18.73 2.96 4.72
CA PRO A 18 -20.00 2.58 4.10
C PRO A 18 -19.95 2.68 2.58
N ILE A 19 -20.61 1.76 1.88
CA ILE A 19 -20.72 1.76 0.42
C ILE A 19 -22.15 2.15 0.03
N GLN A 20 -22.31 3.04 -0.95
CA GLN A 20 -23.61 3.47 -1.46
C GLN A 20 -23.67 3.37 -2.98
N GLY A 21 -24.60 2.57 -3.51
CA GLY A 21 -24.87 2.51 -4.94
C GLY A 21 -23.72 2.00 -5.80
N ALA A 22 -22.90 1.08 -5.26
CA ALA A 22 -21.81 0.47 -6.01
C ALA A 22 -22.29 -0.69 -6.87
N ALA A 23 -21.74 -0.79 -8.08
CA ALA A 23 -21.93 -1.90 -8.99
C ALA A 23 -20.58 -2.35 -9.55
N PRO A 24 -20.41 -3.65 -9.87
CA PRO A 24 -19.20 -4.15 -10.50
C PRO A 24 -18.85 -3.36 -11.76
N SER A 25 -17.58 -2.97 -11.89
CA SER A 25 -17.08 -2.25 -13.07
C SER A 25 -15.64 -2.66 -13.36
N ARG A 26 -15.15 -2.37 -14.57
CA ARG A 26 -13.80 -2.72 -14.99
C ARG A 26 -12.77 -1.70 -14.48
N ASN A 27 -11.54 -2.17 -14.28
CA ASN A 27 -10.38 -1.33 -14.05
C ASN A 27 -9.99 -0.59 -15.34
N THR A 28 -9.35 0.56 -15.16
CA THR A 28 -8.79 1.33 -16.25
C THR A 28 -7.68 0.53 -16.94
N THR A 29 -7.64 0.57 -18.27
CA THR A 29 -6.59 -0.07 -19.08
C THR A 29 -5.61 0.97 -19.59
N ASN A 30 -4.39 0.54 -19.91
CA ASN A 30 -3.37 1.40 -20.50
C ASN A 30 -2.61 0.63 -21.59
N PRO A 31 -2.19 1.26 -22.70
CA PRO A 31 -1.37 0.57 -23.71
C PRO A 31 0.04 0.18 -23.23
N ARG A 32 0.52 0.72 -22.10
CA ARG A 32 1.88 0.48 -21.57
C ARG A 32 1.96 -0.71 -20.61
N TYR A 33 0.83 -1.17 -20.09
CA TYR A 33 0.75 -2.35 -19.23
C TYR A 33 -0.62 -3.00 -19.35
N GLY A 34 -0.68 -4.33 -19.27
CA GLY A 34 -1.91 -5.08 -19.33
C GLY A 34 -1.85 -6.39 -18.55
N ALA A 35 -3.02 -6.99 -18.33
CA ALA A 35 -3.14 -8.28 -17.64
C ALA A 35 -2.22 -9.38 -18.20
N GLY A 36 -1.91 -9.35 -19.51
CA GLY A 36 -0.99 -10.28 -20.17
C GLY A 36 0.47 -10.15 -19.74
N ASP A 37 0.87 -9.00 -19.17
CA ASP A 37 2.23 -8.78 -18.66
C ASP A 37 2.48 -9.52 -17.35
N ILE A 38 1.44 -10.02 -16.68
CA ILE A 38 1.56 -10.84 -15.47
C ILE A 38 1.52 -12.33 -15.84
N THR A 39 2.71 -12.89 -15.93
CA THR A 39 2.96 -14.27 -16.36
C THR A 39 2.89 -15.26 -15.20
N GLN A 40 3.29 -14.86 -14.00
CA GLN A 40 3.23 -15.72 -12.80
C GLN A 40 2.90 -14.92 -11.54
N VAL A 41 2.00 -15.49 -10.73
CA VAL A 41 1.70 -15.01 -9.37
C VAL A 41 1.90 -16.19 -8.43
N ILE A 42 2.73 -16.01 -7.41
CA ILE A 42 2.96 -16.99 -6.34
C ILE A 42 2.60 -16.37 -4.97
N ASP A 43 2.39 -17.22 -3.97
CA ASP A 43 2.23 -16.75 -2.60
C ASP A 43 3.52 -16.15 -2.02
N TRP A 44 3.38 -15.13 -1.17
CA TRP A 44 4.45 -14.54 -0.37
C TRP A 44 4.23 -14.81 1.13
N PRO A 45 4.47 -16.05 1.61
CA PRO A 45 4.12 -16.45 2.97
C PRO A 45 4.94 -15.72 4.05
N GLU A 46 6.13 -15.20 3.72
CA GLU A 46 6.97 -14.48 4.66
C GLU A 46 6.43 -13.08 5.00
N PHE A 47 5.53 -12.52 4.18
CA PHE A 47 4.83 -11.29 4.55
C PHE A 47 3.63 -11.61 5.42
N ASN A 48 3.87 -11.70 6.74
CA ASN A 48 2.84 -11.99 7.72
C ASN A 48 3.12 -11.28 9.06
N TYR A 49 2.08 -11.21 9.89
CA TYR A 49 2.15 -10.53 11.20
C TYR A 49 3.21 -11.12 12.13
N ALA A 50 3.38 -12.44 12.17
CA ALA A 50 4.37 -13.07 13.05
C ALA A 50 5.80 -12.67 12.66
N THR A 51 6.12 -12.64 11.37
CA THR A 51 7.43 -12.18 10.87
C THR A 51 7.65 -10.69 11.15
N ILE A 52 6.61 -9.86 11.00
CA ILE A 52 6.69 -8.42 11.33
C ILE A 52 6.97 -8.22 12.83
N ILE A 53 6.26 -8.90 13.71
CA ILE A 53 6.45 -8.79 15.17
C ILE A 53 7.79 -9.37 15.60
N GLN A 54 8.21 -10.51 15.03
CA GLN A 54 9.52 -11.08 15.32
C GLN A 54 10.66 -10.09 14.99
N ARG A 55 10.56 -9.38 13.85
CA ARG A 55 11.61 -8.50 13.37
C ARG A 55 11.57 -7.09 13.96
N TYR A 56 10.37 -6.53 14.13
CA TYR A 56 10.18 -5.12 14.51
C TYR A 56 9.47 -4.93 15.85
N GLY A 57 9.05 -6.01 16.51
CA GLY A 57 8.30 -5.98 17.76
C GLY A 57 9.01 -5.20 18.88
N GLY A 58 10.34 -5.23 18.94
CA GLY A 58 11.10 -4.44 19.92
C GLY A 58 10.86 -2.93 19.79
N ILE A 59 10.94 -2.40 18.56
CA ILE A 59 10.68 -0.99 18.25
C ILE A 59 9.21 -0.66 18.43
N LEU A 60 8.32 -1.52 17.92
CA LEU A 60 6.88 -1.34 17.99
C LEU A 60 6.36 -1.29 19.43
N ASN A 61 6.93 -2.06 20.35
CA ASN A 61 6.53 -2.06 21.76
C ASN A 61 7.20 -0.94 22.58
N THR A 62 8.45 -0.58 22.27
CA THR A 62 9.20 0.42 23.04
C THR A 62 8.75 1.85 22.72
N LYS A 63 8.63 2.19 21.43
CA LYS A 63 8.34 3.56 21.01
C LYS A 63 6.95 3.97 21.48
N GLN A 64 6.89 5.06 22.24
CA GLN A 64 5.64 5.68 22.66
C GLN A 64 5.18 6.73 21.64
N ILE A 65 3.87 6.79 21.42
CA ILE A 65 3.23 7.75 20.53
C ILE A 65 1.90 8.23 21.13
N VAL A 66 1.54 9.49 20.88
CA VAL A 66 0.26 10.07 21.30
C VAL A 66 -0.88 9.34 20.60
N ALA A 67 -1.90 8.95 21.36
CA ALA A 67 -3.09 8.32 20.81
C ALA A 67 -3.83 9.26 19.83
N ASP A 68 -4.31 8.69 18.72
CA ASP A 68 -5.06 9.39 17.68
C ASP A 68 -6.34 8.60 17.38
N PRO A 69 -7.40 8.68 18.20
CA PRO A 69 -8.61 7.91 17.97
C PRO A 69 -9.43 8.47 16.80
N PHE A 70 -10.13 7.59 16.07
CA PHE A 70 -11.14 8.00 15.09
C PHE A 70 -12.34 8.63 15.82
N ARG A 71 -12.61 9.91 15.57
CA ARG A 71 -13.64 10.67 16.31
C ARG A 71 -15.00 10.73 15.60
N SER A 72 -15.01 10.47 14.31
CA SER A 72 -16.21 10.57 13.48
C SER A 72 -16.30 9.33 12.58
N PRO A 73 -17.51 8.80 12.35
CA PRO A 73 -17.70 7.77 11.35
C PRO A 73 -17.35 8.32 9.96
N PRO A 74 -16.72 7.53 9.07
CA PRO A 74 -16.43 7.97 7.73
C PRO A 74 -17.71 8.10 6.91
N ALA A 75 -17.77 9.11 6.03
CA ALA A 75 -18.85 9.22 5.06
C ALA A 75 -18.77 8.08 4.02
N ALA A 76 -19.91 7.76 3.41
CA ALA A 76 -19.96 6.70 2.41
C ALA A 76 -19.10 6.99 1.17
N ILE A 77 -18.78 5.92 0.44
CA ILE A 77 -18.16 5.95 -0.88
C ILE A 77 -19.10 5.35 -1.94
N ARG A 78 -19.08 5.91 -3.14
CA ARG A 78 -19.79 5.42 -4.33
C ARG A 78 -18.87 5.27 -5.55
N ASP A 79 -17.65 5.77 -5.45
CA ASP A 79 -16.66 5.80 -6.52
C ASP A 79 -15.23 5.79 -5.96
N GLU A 80 -14.26 5.54 -6.84
CA GLU A 80 -12.84 5.45 -6.53
C GLU A 80 -12.25 6.79 -6.01
N PRO A 81 -12.54 7.97 -6.61
CA PRO A 81 -12.13 9.24 -6.04
C PRO A 81 -12.57 9.45 -4.59
N GLN A 82 -13.80 9.08 -4.23
CA GLN A 82 -14.25 9.17 -2.84
C GLN A 82 -13.47 8.23 -1.91
N PHE A 83 -13.08 7.03 -2.37
CA PHE A 83 -12.21 6.16 -1.59
C PHE A 83 -10.84 6.80 -1.33
N HIS A 84 -10.24 7.47 -2.33
CA HIS A 84 -8.97 8.20 -2.13
C HIS A 84 -9.10 9.29 -1.05
N HIS A 85 -10.24 10.00 -1.02
CA HIS A 85 -10.49 10.99 0.03
C HIS A 85 -10.57 10.35 1.42
N ARG A 86 -11.26 9.20 1.56
CA ARG A 86 -11.32 8.48 2.85
C ARG A 86 -9.96 7.94 3.27
N PHE A 87 -9.18 7.42 2.33
CA PHE A 87 -7.81 6.99 2.58
C PHE A 87 -6.94 8.14 3.10
N ALA A 88 -6.99 9.31 2.44
CA ALA A 88 -6.24 10.50 2.83
C ALA A 88 -6.67 11.06 4.19
N GLU A 89 -7.95 10.92 4.55
CA GLU A 89 -8.50 11.34 5.83
C GLU A 89 -8.11 10.40 6.98
N LEU A 90 -8.30 9.09 6.78
CA LEU A 90 -8.24 8.10 7.86
C LEU A 90 -6.85 7.50 8.05
N LEU A 91 -6.13 7.20 6.97
CA LEU A 91 -4.97 6.33 6.99
C LEU A 91 -3.66 7.08 6.75
N GLN A 92 -3.62 7.99 5.78
CA GLN A 92 -2.39 8.70 5.41
C GLN A 92 -1.73 9.49 6.58
N PRO A 93 -2.45 10.25 7.43
CA PRO A 93 -1.85 10.92 8.59
C PRO A 93 -1.31 9.92 9.59
N ARG A 94 -1.98 8.77 9.77
CA ARG A 94 -1.57 7.75 10.72
C ARG A 94 -0.28 7.06 10.28
N LEU A 95 -0.18 6.69 9.00
CA LEU A 95 1.03 6.12 8.41
C LEU A 95 2.21 7.07 8.56
N ARG A 96 2.06 8.34 8.21
CA ARG A 96 3.13 9.34 8.37
C ARG A 96 3.59 9.49 9.83
N ARG A 97 2.65 9.53 10.79
CA ARG A 97 2.99 9.60 12.22
C ARG A 97 3.71 8.34 12.69
N ALA A 98 3.26 7.17 12.28
CA ALA A 98 3.86 5.90 12.64
C ALA A 98 5.28 5.75 12.07
N LEU A 99 5.47 6.06 10.79
CA LEU A 99 6.78 6.06 10.14
C LEU A 99 7.76 7.01 10.83
N ARG A 100 7.33 8.26 11.09
CA ARG A 100 8.15 9.22 11.83
C ARG A 100 8.55 8.67 13.21
N ALA A 101 7.60 8.17 13.99
CA ALA A 101 7.88 7.64 15.32
C ALA A 101 8.82 6.42 15.29
N GLY A 102 8.60 5.49 14.36
CA GLY A 102 9.45 4.31 14.18
C GLY A 102 10.87 4.66 13.75
N PHE A 103 11.03 5.59 12.80
CA PHE A 103 12.36 6.02 12.36
C PHE A 103 13.09 6.88 13.39
N GLU A 104 12.38 7.64 14.24
CA GLU A 104 12.99 8.29 15.41
C GLU A 104 13.60 7.27 16.37
N GLU A 105 12.91 6.15 16.63
CA GLU A 105 13.43 5.06 17.49
C GLU A 105 14.62 4.36 16.84
N LEU A 106 14.56 4.14 15.52
CA LEU A 106 15.62 3.50 14.75
C LEU A 106 16.82 4.39 14.47
N ALA A 107 16.73 5.70 14.69
CA ALA A 107 17.74 6.69 14.27
C ALA A 107 19.19 6.30 14.61
N PRO A 108 19.51 5.78 15.83
CA PRO A 108 20.88 5.38 16.16
C PRO A 108 21.42 4.19 15.37
N GLN A 109 20.53 3.38 14.78
CA GLN A 109 20.88 2.09 14.14
C GLN A 109 20.75 2.13 12.61
N LEU A 110 20.24 3.22 12.03
CA LEU A 110 19.96 3.30 10.59
C LEU A 110 21.17 2.97 9.73
N GLN A 111 22.34 3.54 10.05
CA GLN A 111 23.57 3.29 9.29
C GLN A 111 24.02 1.82 9.38
N GLN A 112 24.00 1.25 10.59
CA GLN A 112 24.39 -0.15 10.81
C GLN A 112 23.46 -1.11 10.07
N LEU A 113 22.16 -0.81 10.05
CA LEU A 113 21.15 -1.64 9.39
C LEU A 113 21.01 -1.33 7.89
N SER A 114 21.77 -0.34 7.36
CA SER A 114 21.66 0.14 5.99
C SER A 114 20.22 0.55 5.61
N LEU A 115 19.51 1.18 6.55
CA LEU A 115 18.14 1.66 6.38
C LEU A 115 18.12 3.16 6.13
N VAL A 116 17.17 3.61 5.32
CA VAL A 116 16.92 5.03 5.05
C VAL A 116 15.51 5.39 5.52
N PRO A 117 15.32 6.49 6.28
CA PRO A 117 14.00 6.96 6.65
C PRO A 117 13.15 7.31 5.44
N VAL A 118 11.92 6.80 5.43
CA VAL A 118 10.90 7.12 4.44
C VAL A 118 9.69 7.78 5.08
N THR A 119 8.96 8.54 4.28
CA THR A 119 7.60 9.00 4.58
C THR A 119 6.64 8.48 3.51
N PHE A 120 5.35 8.69 3.75
CA PHE A 120 4.27 8.22 2.91
C PHE A 120 3.37 9.37 2.46
N ASP A 121 3.05 9.43 1.17
CA ASP A 121 2.16 10.45 0.61
C ASP A 121 1.49 9.94 -0.68
N SER A 122 0.76 10.83 -1.37
CA SER A 122 0.30 10.59 -2.74
C SER A 122 1.47 10.27 -3.68
N GLY A 123 1.19 9.57 -4.78
CA GLY A 123 2.22 9.29 -5.79
C GLY A 123 2.81 10.55 -6.42
N GLY A 124 2.16 11.70 -6.24
CA GLY A 124 2.67 13.02 -6.60
C GLY A 124 3.97 13.41 -5.89
N SER A 125 4.32 12.74 -4.79
CA SER A 125 5.52 13.01 -4.02
C SER A 125 6.78 12.31 -4.54
N ALA A 126 6.64 11.42 -5.53
CA ALA A 126 7.75 10.77 -6.23
C ALA A 126 7.94 11.36 -7.64
N ALA A 127 9.08 11.07 -8.25
CA ALA A 127 9.42 11.49 -9.61
C ALA A 127 8.41 10.96 -10.64
N TYR A 128 8.05 11.76 -11.64
CA TYR A 128 7.14 11.33 -12.70
C TYR A 128 7.97 10.71 -13.83
N ILE A 129 7.81 9.41 -14.05
CA ILE A 129 8.52 8.69 -15.10
C ILE A 129 7.52 8.45 -16.23
N ASP A 130 7.84 8.93 -17.44
CA ASP A 130 6.95 8.88 -18.62
C ASP A 130 5.55 9.48 -18.38
N GLN A 131 5.42 10.48 -17.49
CA GLN A 131 4.15 11.09 -17.08
C GLN A 131 3.18 10.14 -16.34
N PHE A 132 3.69 9.02 -15.82
CA PHE A 132 2.92 8.11 -15.00
C PHE A 132 3.08 8.44 -13.51
N ARG A 133 1.98 8.27 -12.77
CA ARG A 133 1.91 8.55 -11.33
C ARG A 133 1.09 7.46 -10.63
N PRO A 134 1.66 6.69 -9.70
CA PRO A 134 0.88 5.79 -8.84
C PRO A 134 -0.04 6.59 -7.91
N ASP A 135 -0.95 5.93 -7.21
CA ASP A 135 -1.84 6.63 -6.27
C ASP A 135 -1.09 7.07 -5.01
N THR A 136 -0.13 6.26 -4.58
CA THR A 136 0.64 6.49 -3.35
C THR A 136 2.13 6.28 -3.56
N ALA A 137 2.93 6.91 -2.70
CA ALA A 137 4.37 6.75 -2.69
C ALA A 137 4.98 6.68 -1.29
N PHE A 138 5.94 5.76 -1.15
CA PHE A 138 6.93 5.79 -0.08
C PHE A 138 8.19 6.47 -0.60
N VAL A 139 8.59 7.58 0.01
CA VAL A 139 9.67 8.43 -0.49
C VAL A 139 10.68 8.74 0.60
N THR A 140 11.96 8.89 0.25
CA THR A 140 13.00 9.20 1.23
C THR A 140 12.81 10.63 1.75
N MET A 141 12.97 10.82 3.05
CA MET A 141 12.90 12.14 3.68
C MET A 141 14.03 13.05 3.16
N GLY A 142 13.69 14.30 2.81
CA GLY A 142 14.68 15.31 2.36
C GLY A 142 15.08 15.25 0.88
N GLY A 143 14.50 14.35 0.08
CA GLY A 143 14.69 14.32 -1.37
C GLY A 143 13.88 15.39 -2.11
N THR A 144 14.25 15.71 -3.35
CA THR A 144 13.47 16.59 -4.22
C THR A 144 12.37 15.82 -4.94
N TYR A 145 11.21 16.43 -5.17
CA TYR A 145 10.10 15.77 -5.88
C TYR A 145 10.47 15.24 -7.28
N ALA A 146 11.42 15.90 -7.95
CA ALA A 146 11.86 15.52 -9.29
C ALA A 146 12.72 14.23 -9.32
N GLU A 147 13.38 13.89 -8.21
CA GLU A 147 14.36 12.80 -8.15
C GLU A 147 13.97 11.69 -7.18
N ASN A 148 12.95 11.91 -6.34
CA ASN A 148 12.59 10.95 -5.30
C ASN A 148 11.95 9.70 -5.91
N THR A 149 12.66 8.57 -5.80
CA THR A 149 12.16 7.28 -6.24
C THR A 149 11.07 6.77 -5.30
N ASN A 150 9.95 6.29 -5.85
CA ASN A 150 8.94 5.60 -5.07
C ASN A 150 9.44 4.22 -4.64
N ARG A 151 9.62 4.01 -3.33
CA ARG A 151 10.16 2.76 -2.75
C ARG A 151 9.14 1.64 -2.67
N ALA A 152 7.85 1.98 -2.71
CA ALA A 152 6.74 1.03 -2.71
C ALA A 152 5.50 1.70 -3.33
N PRO A 153 5.40 1.73 -4.67
CA PRO A 153 4.22 2.26 -5.34
C PRO A 153 2.98 1.46 -4.96
N GLY A 154 1.91 2.18 -4.67
CA GLY A 154 0.62 1.60 -4.34
C GLY A 154 -0.48 2.08 -5.28
N ASP A 155 -1.47 1.23 -5.46
CA ASP A 155 -2.65 1.49 -6.26
C ASP A 155 -3.89 1.33 -5.36
N LEU A 156 -4.74 2.35 -5.35
CA LEU A 156 -5.96 2.39 -4.56
C LEU A 156 -7.12 1.93 -5.43
N LYS A 157 -7.86 0.92 -4.97
CA LYS A 157 -9.03 0.42 -5.67
C LYS A 157 -10.25 0.34 -4.77
N VAL A 158 -11.40 0.21 -5.39
CA VAL A 158 -12.65 -0.10 -4.69
C VAL A 158 -12.95 -1.58 -4.84
N SER A 159 -13.50 -2.19 -3.79
CA SER A 159 -13.69 -3.64 -3.69
C SER A 159 -14.65 -4.21 -4.74
N TRP A 160 -15.46 -3.38 -5.39
CA TRP A 160 -16.33 -3.78 -6.51
C TRP A 160 -15.64 -3.70 -7.88
N LYS A 161 -14.38 -3.26 -7.97
CA LYS A 161 -13.55 -3.32 -9.19
C LYS A 161 -12.44 -4.36 -9.10
N TRP A 162 -11.93 -4.61 -7.91
CA TRP A 162 -10.82 -5.51 -7.66
C TRP A 162 -10.92 -6.14 -6.29
N HIS A 163 -10.62 -7.44 -6.22
CA HIS A 163 -10.49 -8.19 -4.98
C HIS A 163 -9.41 -9.27 -5.15
N SER A 164 -8.67 -9.59 -4.09
CA SER A 164 -7.67 -10.68 -4.05
C SER A 164 -8.23 -12.01 -4.55
N ASP A 165 -9.46 -12.34 -4.17
CA ASP A 165 -10.11 -13.62 -4.49
C ASP A 165 -10.34 -13.81 -5.99
N TYR A 166 -10.23 -12.74 -6.78
CA TYR A 166 -10.29 -12.82 -8.23
C TYR A 166 -9.14 -13.66 -8.81
N TRP A 167 -8.04 -13.84 -8.06
CA TRP A 167 -6.95 -14.77 -8.40
C TRP A 167 -7.40 -16.23 -8.49
N HIS A 168 -8.42 -16.64 -7.73
CA HIS A 168 -8.92 -18.01 -7.76
C HIS A 168 -10.28 -18.15 -8.47
N SER A 169 -10.77 -17.05 -9.05
CA SER A 169 -12.04 -17.01 -9.75
C SER A 169 -12.00 -17.87 -11.03
N GLN A 170 -13.07 -18.61 -11.27
CA GLN A 170 -13.30 -19.32 -12.54
C GLN A 170 -13.81 -18.38 -13.65
N ASN A 171 -14.24 -17.17 -13.30
CA ASN A 171 -14.64 -16.16 -14.28
C ASN A 171 -13.39 -15.49 -14.88
N PRO A 172 -13.14 -15.64 -16.20
CA PRO A 172 -11.96 -15.07 -16.84
C PRO A 172 -11.91 -13.54 -16.78
N ILE A 173 -13.07 -12.87 -16.71
CA ILE A 173 -13.11 -11.41 -16.55
C ILE A 173 -12.52 -10.99 -15.21
N PHE A 174 -12.81 -11.72 -14.12
CA PHE A 174 -12.25 -11.41 -12.81
C PHE A 174 -10.75 -11.69 -12.75
N GLN A 175 -10.29 -12.80 -13.36
CA GLN A 175 -8.85 -13.08 -13.50
C GLN A 175 -8.12 -11.98 -14.28
N GLU A 176 -8.72 -11.49 -15.37
CA GLU A 176 -8.21 -10.37 -16.14
C GLU A 176 -8.16 -9.10 -15.27
N GLN A 177 -9.21 -8.78 -14.52
CA GLN A 177 -9.22 -7.63 -13.61
C GLN A 177 -8.17 -7.75 -12.50
N TYR A 178 -7.98 -8.94 -11.95
CA TYR A 178 -6.95 -9.22 -10.95
C TYR A 178 -5.56 -8.87 -11.49
N LYS A 179 -5.21 -9.48 -12.63
CA LYS A 179 -3.92 -9.28 -13.29
C LYS A 179 -3.74 -7.86 -13.81
N GLN A 180 -4.80 -7.18 -14.24
CA GLN A 180 -4.71 -5.81 -14.76
C GLN A 180 -4.17 -4.84 -13.71
N VAL A 181 -4.64 -4.94 -12.47
CA VAL A 181 -4.16 -4.10 -11.36
C VAL A 181 -2.74 -4.49 -10.96
N LEU A 182 -2.43 -5.80 -10.92
CA LEU A 182 -1.05 -6.24 -10.68
C LEU A 182 -0.08 -5.74 -11.76
N ALA A 183 -0.48 -5.73 -13.03
CA ALA A 183 0.30 -5.19 -14.14
C ALA A 183 0.58 -3.70 -13.95
N GLN A 184 -0.41 -2.93 -13.49
CA GLN A 184 -0.25 -1.51 -13.18
C GLN A 184 0.77 -1.29 -12.06
N VAL A 185 0.66 -2.01 -10.93
CA VAL A 185 1.63 -1.91 -9.83
C VAL A 185 3.02 -2.38 -10.27
N ASN A 186 3.11 -3.48 -11.03
CA ASN A 186 4.36 -4.01 -11.57
C ASN A 186 5.06 -3.00 -12.49
N PHE A 187 4.30 -2.32 -13.33
CA PHE A 187 4.80 -1.25 -14.18
C PHE A 187 5.41 -0.12 -13.36
N TYR A 188 4.72 0.36 -12.32
CA TYR A 188 5.27 1.40 -11.44
C TYR A 188 6.50 0.91 -10.65
N MET A 189 6.49 -0.33 -10.16
CA MET A 189 7.66 -0.92 -9.51
C MET A 189 8.86 -0.94 -10.45
N SER A 190 8.66 -1.33 -11.71
CA SER A 190 9.70 -1.34 -12.73
C SER A 190 10.24 0.06 -13.03
N GLN A 191 9.35 1.05 -13.21
CA GLN A 191 9.74 2.45 -13.44
C GLN A 191 10.62 2.98 -12.28
N HIS A 192 10.22 2.70 -11.05
CA HIS A 192 10.91 3.18 -9.85
C HIS A 192 12.00 2.22 -9.35
N LYS A 193 12.26 1.10 -10.02
CA LYS A 193 13.17 0.05 -9.51
C LYS A 193 12.84 -0.37 -8.06
N ALA A 194 11.55 -0.37 -7.72
CA ALA A 194 11.06 -0.79 -6.42
C ALA A 194 10.94 -2.32 -6.37
N CYS A 195 11.28 -2.91 -5.22
CA CYS A 195 11.14 -4.35 -5.01
C CYS A 195 9.76 -4.73 -4.44
N HIS A 196 9.03 -3.75 -3.92
CA HIS A 196 7.74 -3.95 -3.27
C HIS A 196 6.74 -2.93 -3.80
N GLY A 197 5.47 -3.26 -3.70
CA GLY A 197 4.33 -2.43 -4.00
C GLY A 197 3.10 -3.02 -3.33
N PHE A 198 1.93 -2.41 -3.49
CA PHE A 198 0.73 -2.92 -2.87
C PHE A 198 -0.54 -2.48 -3.60
N VAL A 199 -1.62 -3.21 -3.36
CA VAL A 199 -2.98 -2.80 -3.71
C VAL A 199 -3.74 -2.65 -2.41
N LEU A 200 -4.40 -1.51 -2.24
CA LEU A 200 -5.27 -1.27 -1.10
C LEU A 200 -6.68 -0.97 -1.58
N THR A 201 -7.65 -1.66 -1.00
CA THR A 201 -9.07 -1.38 -1.19
C THR A 201 -9.74 -0.94 0.09
N ASN A 202 -11.03 -0.62 0.01
CA ASN A 202 -11.85 -0.34 1.18
C ASN A 202 -12.14 -1.58 2.05
N THR A 203 -11.71 -2.78 1.64
CA THR A 203 -11.93 -4.03 2.38
C THR A 203 -10.67 -4.86 2.61
N GLU A 204 -9.55 -4.53 1.98
CA GLU A 204 -8.34 -5.34 2.08
C GLU A 204 -7.07 -4.61 1.64
N LEU A 205 -5.93 -5.05 2.17
CA LEU A 205 -4.58 -4.74 1.72
C LEU A 205 -3.91 -6.01 1.20
N VAL A 206 -3.27 -5.90 0.04
CA VAL A 206 -2.49 -6.96 -0.59
C VAL A 206 -1.11 -6.44 -0.96
N GLU A 207 -0.08 -7.06 -0.40
CA GLU A 207 1.32 -6.63 -0.55
C GLU A 207 1.99 -7.46 -1.64
N ILE A 208 2.78 -6.79 -2.47
CA ILE A 208 3.33 -7.34 -3.70
C ILE A 208 4.84 -7.22 -3.63
N LYS A 209 5.53 -8.32 -3.95
CA LYS A 209 6.97 -8.37 -4.14
C LYS A 209 7.28 -8.64 -5.60
N HIS A 210 8.06 -7.74 -6.19
CA HIS A 210 8.60 -7.89 -7.53
C HIS A 210 9.71 -8.96 -7.51
N LEU A 211 9.54 -10.03 -8.29
CA LEU A 211 10.54 -11.09 -8.39
C LEU A 211 11.47 -10.84 -9.59
N ASP A 212 10.90 -10.50 -10.74
CA ASP A 212 11.65 -10.10 -11.93
C ASP A 212 10.79 -9.31 -12.95
N ILE A 213 11.47 -8.82 -13.99
CA ILE A 213 10.91 -7.95 -15.03
C ILE A 213 9.92 -8.64 -15.98
N ASN A 214 9.79 -9.98 -15.94
CA ASN A 214 8.92 -10.73 -16.83
C ASN A 214 7.51 -10.90 -16.26
N GLY A 215 7.17 -10.13 -15.22
CA GLY A 215 5.85 -10.17 -14.59
C GLY A 215 5.67 -11.33 -13.62
N HIS A 216 6.76 -11.81 -13.03
CA HIS A 216 6.71 -12.72 -11.90
C HIS A 216 6.58 -11.94 -10.60
N LEU A 217 5.48 -12.17 -9.90
CA LEU A 217 5.16 -11.49 -8.64
C LEU A 217 4.91 -12.51 -7.53
N ALA A 218 5.35 -12.19 -6.31
CA ALA A 218 4.86 -12.83 -5.10
C ALA A 218 3.86 -11.92 -4.40
N VAL A 219 2.74 -12.46 -3.96
CA VAL A 219 1.62 -11.71 -3.38
C VAL A 219 1.32 -12.24 -1.97
N SER A 220 1.17 -11.34 -1.00
CA SER A 220 0.86 -11.72 0.38
C SER A 220 -0.54 -12.33 0.50
N LEU A 221 -0.80 -13.00 1.62
CA LEU A 221 -2.18 -13.22 2.05
C LEU A 221 -2.88 -11.86 2.21
N THR A 222 -4.17 -11.82 1.89
CA THR A 222 -5.00 -10.62 2.06
C THR A 222 -5.11 -10.24 3.53
N ILE A 223 -5.00 -8.94 3.82
CA ILE A 223 -5.18 -8.37 5.16
C ILE A 223 -6.51 -7.59 5.14
N PRO A 224 -7.55 -8.06 5.86
CA PRO A 224 -8.86 -7.41 5.88
C PRO A 224 -8.89 -6.13 6.73
#